data_AF-A0A9X1B6G1-F1
#
_entry.id   AF-A0A9X1B6G1-F1
#
_cell.length_a   1.000
_cell.length_b   1.000
_cell.length_c   1.000
_cell.angle_alpha   90.00
_cell.angle_beta   90.00
_cell.angle_gamma   90.00
#
_symmetry.space_group_name_H-M   'P 1'
#
loop_
_entity.id
_entity.type
_entity.pdbx_description
1 polymer ?
#
loop_
_entity_poly.entity_id
_entity_poly.type
_entity_poly.pdbx_seq_one_letter_code
_entity_poly.pdbx_strand_id
1 'polypeptide(L)'
;MPASEARDPLHDAALAMIQAGADAALVCRALKPVRARWAGQAFIRSADPAADAEIIQRLEQGQHPAQIAKAVGKHRTSIVRRRSRWLSERGPQ
;
A
#
# COMPACT_ATOMS: atom_id res chain seq x y z
N MET A 1 -15.05 10.99 -17.40
CA MET A 1 -14.31 9.78 -16.98
C MET A 1 -14.84 9.41 -15.61
N PRO A 2 -15.51 8.26 -15.41
CA PRO A 2 -15.99 7.92 -14.08
C PRO A 2 -14.76 7.67 -13.20
N ALA A 3 -14.81 8.21 -11.98
CA ALA A 3 -13.80 8.02 -10.95
C ALA A 3 -13.43 6.54 -10.90
N SER A 4 -12.12 6.24 -11.01
CA SER A 4 -11.58 4.90 -10.86
C SER A 4 -12.29 4.19 -9.72
N GLU A 5 -13.00 3.11 -9.99
CA GLU A 5 -13.54 2.23 -8.95
C GLU A 5 -12.37 1.89 -8.02
N ALA A 6 -12.39 2.48 -6.83
CA ALA A 6 -11.41 2.19 -5.82
C ALA A 6 -11.58 0.71 -5.49
N ARG A 7 -10.65 -0.12 -6.00
CA ARG A 7 -10.61 -1.56 -5.72
C ARG A 7 -10.80 -1.75 -4.22
N ASP A 8 -11.88 -2.43 -3.85
CA ASP A 8 -12.17 -2.71 -2.45
C ASP A 8 -11.46 -4.01 -2.05
N PRO A 9 -10.36 -3.94 -1.29
CA PRO A 9 -9.60 -5.13 -0.92
C PRO A 9 -10.42 -6.10 -0.06
N LEU A 10 -11.46 -5.63 0.65
CA LEU A 10 -12.37 -6.53 1.37
C LEU A 10 -13.24 -7.34 0.42
N HIS A 11 -13.67 -6.72 -0.68
CA HIS A 11 -14.42 -7.39 -1.72
C HIS A 11 -13.56 -8.44 -2.43
N ASP A 12 -12.33 -8.08 -2.80
CA ASP A 12 -11.38 -9.01 -3.43
C ASP A 12 -11.06 -10.20 -2.52
N ALA A 13 -10.85 -9.94 -1.22
CA ALA A 13 -10.61 -11.00 -0.24
C ALA A 13 -11.83 -11.92 -0.06
N ALA A 14 -13.05 -11.35 -0.01
CA ALA A 14 -14.27 -12.14 0.09
C ALA A 14 -14.46 -13.05 -1.13
N LEU A 15 -14.19 -12.55 -2.34
CA LEU A 15 -14.22 -13.34 -3.57
C LEU A 15 -13.21 -14.48 -3.54
N ALA A 16 -11.98 -14.22 -3.11
CA ALA A 16 -10.95 -15.25 -3.00
C ALA A 16 -11.34 -16.37 -2.01
N MET A 17 -11.97 -16.04 -0.87
CA MET A 17 -12.44 -17.03 0.09
C MET A 17 -13.55 -17.91 -0.48
N ILE A 18 -14.50 -17.31 -1.21
CA ILE A 18 -15.59 -18.05 -1.87
C ILE A 18 -15.02 -18.99 -2.93
N GLN A 19 -14.07 -18.52 -3.74
CA GLN A 19 -13.38 -19.34 -4.75
C GLN A 19 -12.58 -20.50 -4.14
N ALA A 20 -12.06 -20.32 -2.92
CA ALA A 20 -11.40 -21.37 -2.15
C ALA A 20 -12.36 -22.37 -1.51
N GLY A 21 -13.68 -22.23 -1.72
CA GLY A 21 -14.70 -23.15 -1.23
C GLY A 21 -15.34 -22.74 0.10
N ALA A 22 -15.11 -21.52 0.59
CA ALA A 22 -15.84 -21.01 1.75
C ALA A 22 -17.30 -20.71 1.40
N ASP A 23 -18.20 -20.94 2.37
CA ASP A 23 -19.61 -20.62 2.22
C ASP A 23 -19.82 -19.11 2.02
N ALA A 24 -20.45 -18.74 0.89
CA ALA A 24 -20.64 -17.35 0.50
C ALA A 24 -21.53 -16.57 1.49
N ALA A 25 -22.53 -17.22 2.10
CA ALA A 25 -23.41 -16.57 3.06
C ALA A 25 -22.67 -16.26 4.37
N LEU A 26 -21.81 -17.17 4.83
CA LEU A 26 -20.95 -16.94 6.00
C LEU A 26 -19.93 -15.83 5.74
N VAL A 27 -19.27 -15.83 4.57
CA VAL A 27 -18.29 -14.80 4.18
C VAL A 27 -18.95 -13.42 4.13
N CYS A 28 -20.10 -13.28 3.45
CA CYS A 28 -20.82 -12.00 3.39
C CYS A 28 -21.33 -11.53 4.77
N ARG A 29 -21.74 -12.46 5.64
CA ARG A 29 -22.17 -12.14 7.02
C ARG A 29 -21.00 -11.65 7.87
N ALA A 30 -19.81 -12.22 7.71
CA ALA A 30 -18.59 -11.78 8.38
C ALA A 30 -18.05 -10.44 7.83
N LEU A 31 -18.28 -10.16 6.54
CA LEU A 31 -17.78 -8.94 5.89
C LEU A 31 -18.40 -7.66 6.44
N LYS A 32 -19.70 -7.68 6.78
CA LYS A 32 -20.43 -6.51 7.32
C LYS A 32 -19.79 -5.93 8.61
N PRO A 33 -19.56 -6.71 9.68
CA PRO A 33 -18.93 -6.20 10.89
C PRO A 33 -17.45 -5.84 10.68
N VAL A 34 -16.72 -6.55 9.80
CA VAL A 34 -15.34 -6.20 9.43
C VAL A 34 -15.30 -4.82 8.76
N ARG A 35 -16.18 -4.58 7.80
CA ARG A 35 -16.28 -3.29 7.10
C ARG A 35 -16.66 -2.15 8.04
N ALA A 36 -17.60 -2.38 8.98
CA ALA A 36 -17.96 -1.39 9.99
C ALA A 36 -16.78 -1.02 10.92
N ARG A 37 -15.95 -2.00 11.31
CA ARG A 37 -14.72 -1.74 12.09
C ARG A 37 -13.62 -1.09 11.26
N TRP A 38 -13.52 -1.42 9.97
CA TRP A 38 -12.53 -0.87 9.05
C TRP A 38 -12.81 0.58 8.65
N ALA A 39 -14.08 0.98 8.50
CA ALA A 39 -14.48 2.32 8.06
C ALA A 39 -14.02 3.46 8.99
N GLY A 40 -13.52 3.17 10.19
CA GLY A 40 -13.01 4.17 11.14
C GLY A 40 -11.50 4.16 11.42
N GLN A 41 -10.74 3.12 11.03
CA GLN A 41 -9.34 2.95 11.53
C GLN A 41 -8.34 2.27 10.58
N ALA A 42 -8.74 1.79 9.41
CA ALA A 42 -7.81 1.07 8.53
C ALA A 42 -6.97 2.04 7.67
N PHE A 43 -5.75 2.34 8.11
CA PHE A 43 -4.69 2.80 7.20
C PHE A 43 -4.29 1.64 6.29
N ILE A 44 -5.02 1.44 5.18
CA ILE A 44 -4.49 0.63 4.08
C ILE A 44 -3.28 1.41 3.57
N ARG A 45 -2.07 0.91 3.85
CA ARG A 45 -0.91 1.35 3.09
C ARG A 45 -1.20 0.98 1.65
N SER A 46 -1.58 1.96 0.83
CA SER A 46 -1.42 1.85 -0.61
C SER A 46 0.09 1.76 -0.85
N ALA A 47 0.61 0.54 -0.74
CA ALA A 47 1.90 0.20 -1.29
C ALA A 47 1.71 0.36 -2.79
N ASP A 48 2.31 1.42 -3.32
CA ASP A 48 2.36 1.71 -4.75
C ASP A 48 3.71 1.15 -5.21
N PRO A 49 3.74 -0.05 -5.80
CA PRO A 49 5.00 -0.72 -6.12
C PRO A 49 5.81 0.08 -7.15
N ALA A 50 5.13 0.82 -8.03
CA ALA A 50 5.77 1.67 -9.01
C ALA A 50 6.47 2.86 -8.34
N ALA A 51 5.77 3.53 -7.40
CA ALA A 51 6.38 4.60 -6.61
C ALA A 51 7.54 4.09 -5.75
N ASP A 52 7.43 2.89 -5.16
CA ASP A 52 8.49 2.30 -4.35
C ASP A 52 9.74 1.97 -5.21
N ALA A 53 9.57 1.42 -6.40
CA ALA A 53 10.67 1.16 -7.33
C ALA A 53 11.37 2.46 -7.78
N GLU A 54 10.59 3.50 -8.09
CA GLU A 54 11.14 4.81 -8.47
C GLU A 54 11.91 5.46 -7.30
N ILE A 55 11.40 5.36 -6.07
CA ILE A 55 12.10 5.86 -4.88
C ILE A 55 13.45 5.16 -4.71
N ILE A 56 13.50 3.83 -4.86
CA ILE A 56 14.75 3.06 -4.76
C ILE A 56 15.74 3.47 -5.84
N GLN A 57 15.30 3.55 -7.11
CA GLN A 57 16.16 3.95 -8.23
C GLN A 57 16.78 5.34 -8.01
N ARG A 58 15.98 6.30 -7.52
CA ARG A 58 16.48 7.66 -7.23
C ARG A 58 17.41 7.71 -6.03
N LEU A 59 17.20 6.86 -5.03
CA LEU A 59 18.11 6.71 -3.90
C LEU A 59 19.46 6.13 -4.34
N GLU A 60 19.46 5.15 -5.26
CA GLU A 60 20.67 4.59 -5.85
C GLU A 60 21.47 5.62 -6.66
N GLN A 61 20.77 6.55 -7.32
CA GLN A 61 21.38 7.70 -8.02
C GLN A 61 21.91 8.78 -7.07
N GLY A 62 21.82 8.59 -5.75
CA GLY A 62 22.29 9.57 -4.75
C GLY A 62 21.43 10.83 -4.63
N GLN A 63 20.19 10.82 -5.15
CA GLN A 63 19.31 11.99 -5.07
C GLN A 63 18.91 12.31 -3.63
N HIS A 64 18.77 13.61 -3.33
CA HIS A 64 18.38 14.04 -2.00
C HIS A 64 16.88 13.74 -1.74
N PRO A 65 16.46 13.29 -0.53
CA PRO A 65 15.06 12.94 -0.23
C PRO A 65 14.02 14.01 -0.56
N ALA A 66 14.39 15.30 -0.54
CA ALA A 66 13.49 16.38 -0.93
C ALA A 66 13.19 16.40 -2.44
N GLN A 67 14.18 16.07 -3.29
CA GLN A 67 14.00 15.99 -4.74
C GLN A 67 13.13 14.78 -5.11
N ILE A 68 13.37 13.64 -4.45
CA ILE A 68 12.59 12.41 -4.62
C ILE A 68 11.13 12.64 -4.20
N ALA A 69 10.90 13.31 -3.06
CA ALA A 69 9.57 13.64 -2.58
C ALA A 69 8.76 14.46 -3.60
N LYS A 70 9.40 15.46 -4.21
CA LYS A 70 8.79 16.30 -5.25
C LYS A 70 8.47 15.49 -6.51
N ALA A 71 9.36 14.59 -6.91
CA ALA A 71 9.18 13.80 -8.12
C ALA A 71 8.05 12.75 -8.00
N VAL A 72 7.97 12.07 -6.87
CA VAL A 72 7.02 10.95 -6.65
C VAL A 72 5.68 11.44 -6.06
N GLY A 73 5.58 12.73 -5.72
CA GLY A 73 4.37 13.31 -5.11
C GLY A 73 4.08 12.76 -3.72
N LYS A 74 5.11 12.45 -2.92
CA LYS A 74 4.99 11.89 -1.56
C LYS A 74 5.61 12.83 -0.54
N HIS A 75 5.14 12.74 0.71
CA HIS A 75 5.69 13.57 1.78
C HIS A 75 7.16 13.22 2.09
N ARG A 76 7.99 14.23 2.37
CA ARG A 76 9.42 14.07 2.63
C ARG A 76 9.73 13.07 3.75
N THR A 77 8.96 13.07 4.83
CA THR A 77 9.16 12.11 5.94
C THR A 77 8.97 10.65 5.51
N SER A 78 8.09 10.40 4.52
CA SER A 78 7.89 9.07 3.95
C SER A 78 9.12 8.59 3.20
N ILE A 79 9.77 9.49 2.44
CA ILE A 79 11.02 9.19 1.72
C ILE A 79 12.18 8.98 2.70
N VAL A 80 12.30 9.81 3.75
CA VAL A 80 13.37 9.66 4.77
C VAL A 80 13.25 8.32 5.49
N ARG A 81 12.03 7.91 5.87
CA ARG A 81 11.79 6.59 6.49
C ARG A 81 12.18 5.45 5.54
N ARG A 82 11.84 5.54 4.26
CA ARG A 82 12.23 4.55 3.24
C ARG A 82 13.74 4.52 3.01
N ARG A 83 14.40 5.68 2.95
CA ARG A 83 15.86 5.78 2.85
C ARG A 83 16.56 5.11 4.02
N SER A 84 16.10 5.38 5.25
CA SER A 84 16.66 4.75 6.45
C SER A 84 16.55 3.22 6.35
N ARG A 85 15.38 2.71 5.95
CA ARG A 85 15.17 1.28 5.76
C ARG A 85 16.08 0.71 4.66
N TRP A 86 16.17 1.37 3.51
CA TRP A 86 17.03 0.99 2.39
C TRP A 86 18.51 0.93 2.79
N LEU A 87 18.99 1.89 3.59
CA LEU A 87 20.36 1.88 4.14
C LEU A 87 20.58 0.73 5.13
N SER A 88 19.60 0.41 5.98
CA SER A 88 19.69 -0.71 6.93
C SER A 88 19.69 -2.08 6.24
N GLU A 89 18.91 -2.22 5.17
CA GLU A 89 18.84 -3.47 4.38
C GLU A 89 20.08 -3.66 3.48
N ARG A 90 20.79 -2.57 3.15
CA ARG A 90 22.06 -2.56 2.40
C ARG A 90 23.26 -2.21 3.29
N GLY A 91 23.37 -2.86 4.46
CA GLY A 91 24.45 -2.65 5.43
C GLY A 91 25.86 -2.50 4.80
N PRO A 92 26.79 -1.83 5.52
CA PRO A 92 27.96 -1.16 4.95
C PRO A 92 28.78 -2.12 4.07
N GLN A 93 29.05 -1.69 2.83
CA GLN A 93 30.18 -2.22 2.06
C GLN A 93 31.48 -1.71 2.65
#